data_AF-A0A5N7JRJ6-F1
#
_entry.id   AF-A0A5N7JRJ6-F1
#
_cell.length_a   1.000
_cell.length_b   1.000
_cell.length_c   1.000
_cell.angle_alpha   90.00
_cell.angle_beta   90.00
_cell.angle_gamma   90.00
#
_symmetry.space_group_name_H-M   'P 1'
#
loop_
_entity.id
_entity.type
_entity.pdbx_description
1 polymer ?
#
loop_
_entity_poly.entity_id
_entity_poly.type
_entity_poly.pdbx_seq_one_letter_code
_entity_poly.pdbx_strand_id
1 'polypeptide(L)'
;MNIYSLIINTFNGHPPSSAPADTQPPARRAPRPTKGPQSISFGPANSKSPASSSTTAKADTTDGKQPLQEMLSLVRSMVTAIETLLAGLDEKKTPPDAKPTPKDLPDNAPKPGKPYTPDALINGFSQKRGSMNCVTVAGIKAAMQRFGGPKEVYASVEQTKDGVDVKMRDAPNKTFHVTTAELKYAAAHSGFKGSNQKMLNDANFMYAVSAKRAQMENNDGTASRSFAAAVKTLDTWENTQEGLQRLGLRNYVQRTSAKELANGTPGVMAQNDHVFTVLNGRIENYGNLGSRPNGGAKAYKLK
;
A
#
# COMPACT_ATOMS: atom_id res chain seq x y z
N MET A 1 -17.20 19.69 8.45
CA MET A 1 -16.57 18.46 9.00
C MET A 1 -15.09 18.44 8.61
N ASN A 2 -14.22 17.82 9.42
CA ASN A 2 -12.76 17.83 9.22
C ASN A 2 -12.33 16.62 8.37
N ILE A 3 -11.37 16.76 7.43
CA ILE A 3 -10.81 15.61 6.68
C ILE A 3 -10.35 14.50 7.61
N TYR A 4 -9.83 14.86 8.79
CA TYR A 4 -9.40 13.88 9.77
C TYR A 4 -10.57 13.04 10.25
N SER A 5 -11.77 13.61 10.38
CA SER A 5 -12.98 12.85 10.72
C SER A 5 -13.38 11.89 9.60
N LEU A 6 -13.27 12.26 8.31
CA LEU A 6 -13.58 11.33 7.22
C LEU A 6 -12.54 10.22 7.12
N ILE A 7 -11.26 10.57 7.21
CA ILE A 7 -10.14 9.62 7.24
C ILE A 7 -10.32 8.64 8.42
N ILE A 8 -10.55 9.14 9.63
CA ILE A 8 -10.78 8.33 10.84
C ILE A 8 -12.05 7.47 10.68
N ASN A 9 -13.18 8.04 10.26
CA ASN A 9 -14.45 7.31 10.13
C ASN A 9 -14.41 6.27 8.98
N THR A 10 -13.61 6.51 7.95
CA THR A 10 -13.46 5.58 6.82
C THR A 10 -12.59 4.39 7.19
N PHE A 11 -11.55 4.59 8.02
CA PHE A 11 -10.53 3.59 8.30
C PHE A 11 -10.69 2.85 9.64
N ASN A 12 -11.42 3.40 10.62
CA ASN A 12 -11.63 2.75 11.92
C ASN A 12 -12.74 1.68 11.94
N GLY A 13 -13.38 1.41 10.80
CA GLY A 13 -14.57 0.55 10.73
C GLY A 13 -14.31 -0.96 10.60
N HIS A 14 -13.09 -1.44 10.32
CA HIS A 14 -12.83 -2.86 10.03
C HIS A 14 -11.49 -3.34 10.64
N PRO A 15 -11.44 -4.52 11.29
CA PRO A 15 -10.17 -5.17 11.60
C PRO A 15 -9.46 -5.60 10.31
N PRO A 16 -8.12 -5.64 10.29
CA PRO A 16 -7.37 -6.11 9.12
C PRO A 16 -7.72 -7.57 8.83
N SER A 17 -8.11 -7.85 7.60
CA SER A 17 -8.35 -9.21 7.10
C SER A 17 -7.05 -10.02 7.20
N SER A 18 -7.11 -11.14 7.92
CA SER A 18 -6.06 -12.15 7.96
C SER A 18 -6.09 -12.97 6.66
N ALA A 19 -5.51 -12.43 5.59
CA ALA A 19 -5.21 -13.24 4.41
C ALA A 19 -3.97 -14.11 4.70
N PRO A 20 -4.00 -15.42 4.36
CA PRO A 20 -2.86 -16.31 4.55
C PRO A 20 -1.65 -15.82 3.74
N ALA A 21 -0.48 -15.91 4.34
CA ALA A 21 0.78 -15.56 3.69
C ALA A 21 1.14 -16.63 2.67
N ASP A 22 0.97 -16.31 1.38
CA ASP A 22 1.47 -17.15 0.30
C ASP A 22 2.99 -16.96 0.22
N THR A 23 3.73 -17.90 0.83
CA THR A 23 5.19 -17.88 0.89
C THR A 23 5.77 -18.45 -0.40
N GLN A 24 5.81 -17.66 -1.47
CA GLN A 24 6.67 -17.98 -2.61
C GLN A 24 7.22 -16.69 -3.25
N PRO A 25 8.56 -16.47 -3.24
CA PRO A 25 9.15 -15.29 -3.85
C PRO A 25 8.95 -15.34 -5.38
N PRO A 26 8.60 -14.21 -6.03
CA PRO A 26 8.47 -14.18 -7.48
C PRO A 26 9.82 -14.42 -8.14
N ALA A 27 9.84 -15.32 -9.12
CA ALA A 27 11.01 -15.63 -9.92
C ALA A 27 11.53 -14.38 -10.63
N ARG A 28 12.86 -14.21 -10.59
CA ARG A 28 13.61 -13.13 -11.24
C ARG A 28 13.30 -13.11 -12.75
N ARG A 29 12.47 -12.18 -13.22
CA ARG A 29 12.34 -11.89 -14.66
C ARG A 29 13.43 -10.90 -15.06
N ALA A 30 14.20 -11.28 -16.08
CA ALA A 30 15.21 -10.43 -16.70
C ALA A 30 14.60 -9.13 -17.28
N PRO A 31 15.35 -8.02 -17.33
CA PRO A 31 14.89 -6.76 -17.90
C PRO A 31 14.58 -6.93 -19.39
N ARG A 32 13.42 -6.43 -19.82
CA ARG A 32 12.99 -6.48 -21.22
C ARG A 32 13.71 -5.39 -22.03
N PRO A 33 14.31 -5.71 -23.19
CA PRO A 33 14.88 -4.69 -24.07
C PRO A 33 13.76 -3.88 -24.75
N THR A 34 14.00 -2.57 -24.88
CA THR A 34 13.17 -1.62 -25.63
C THR A 34 13.17 -1.97 -27.12
N LYS A 35 12.00 -2.16 -27.74
CA LYS A 35 11.85 -2.20 -29.20
C LYS A 35 10.83 -1.15 -29.65
N GLY A 36 11.28 -0.30 -30.57
CA GLY A 36 10.46 0.67 -31.31
C GLY A 36 9.47 0.00 -32.28
N PRO A 37 8.72 0.81 -33.04
CA PRO A 37 7.48 0.38 -33.69
C PRO A 37 7.79 -0.54 -34.87
N GLN A 38 7.11 -1.68 -34.92
CA GLN A 38 7.12 -2.60 -36.06
C GLN A 38 5.68 -2.87 -36.48
N SER A 39 5.48 -2.79 -37.78
CA SER A 39 4.25 -2.74 -38.55
C SER A 39 3.37 -3.98 -38.43
N ILE A 40 2.06 -3.73 -38.41
CA ILE A 40 0.97 -4.69 -38.56
C ILE A 40 0.90 -5.22 -40.01
N SER A 41 0.82 -6.54 -40.16
CA SER A 41 0.45 -7.23 -41.40
C SER A 41 -0.53 -8.35 -41.08
N PHE A 42 -1.69 -8.34 -41.74
CA PHE A 42 -2.76 -9.34 -41.62
C PHE A 42 -2.64 -10.40 -42.71
N GLY A 43 -2.96 -11.67 -42.39
CA GLY A 43 -3.20 -12.76 -43.34
C GLY A 43 -3.01 -14.15 -42.71
N PRO A 44 -3.67 -15.20 -43.24
CA PRO A 44 -4.97 -15.63 -42.69
C PRO A 44 -4.94 -16.98 -41.95
N ALA A 45 -6.09 -17.25 -41.32
CA ALA A 45 -6.41 -18.43 -40.52
C ALA A 45 -6.25 -19.76 -41.27
N ASN A 46 -5.82 -20.80 -40.56
CA ASN A 46 -6.18 -22.16 -40.93
C ASN A 46 -6.33 -23.07 -39.70
N SER A 47 -7.39 -23.87 -39.77
CA SER A 47 -7.92 -24.79 -38.78
C SER A 47 -7.09 -26.07 -38.66
N LYS A 48 -7.10 -26.69 -37.48
CA LYS A 48 -7.20 -28.15 -37.27
C LYS A 48 -7.22 -28.49 -35.77
N SER A 49 -8.32 -29.11 -35.34
CA SER A 49 -8.43 -29.90 -34.11
C SER A 49 -7.70 -31.24 -34.26
N PRO A 50 -7.47 -31.95 -33.14
CA PRO A 50 -8.08 -33.27 -33.04
C PRO A 50 -8.80 -33.52 -31.71
N ALA A 51 -9.73 -34.47 -31.78
CA ALA A 51 -10.64 -34.91 -30.73
C ALA A 51 -10.06 -36.01 -29.83
N SER A 52 -10.64 -36.14 -28.63
CA SER A 52 -10.77 -37.32 -27.76
C SER A 52 -11.17 -36.79 -26.36
N SER A 53 -12.11 -37.30 -25.57
CA SER A 53 -13.03 -38.43 -25.62
C SER A 53 -14.10 -38.18 -24.55
N SER A 54 -15.32 -38.63 -24.83
CA SER A 54 -16.49 -38.59 -23.97
C SER A 54 -16.43 -39.54 -22.76
N THR A 55 -16.86 -39.07 -21.59
CA THR A 55 -17.54 -39.93 -20.59
C THR A 55 -18.70 -39.16 -19.96
N THR A 56 -19.91 -39.63 -20.24
CA THR A 56 -21.18 -39.26 -19.61
C THR A 56 -21.38 -39.98 -18.27
N ALA A 57 -21.78 -39.26 -17.23
CA ALA A 57 -22.60 -39.76 -16.12
C ALA A 57 -23.35 -38.55 -15.51
N LYS A 58 -24.60 -38.31 -15.94
CA LYS A 58 -25.86 -38.76 -15.33
C LYS A 58 -26.12 -38.09 -13.97
N ALA A 59 -26.98 -37.07 -14.02
CA ALA A 59 -27.60 -36.49 -12.84
C ALA A 59 -28.49 -37.53 -12.17
N ASP A 60 -28.30 -37.73 -10.87
CA ASP A 60 -29.23 -38.45 -10.01
C ASP A 60 -29.70 -37.48 -8.92
N THR A 61 -31.00 -37.34 -8.83
CA THR A 61 -31.73 -36.44 -7.94
C THR A 61 -32.14 -37.20 -6.69
N THR A 62 -31.43 -36.98 -5.59
CA THR A 62 -31.94 -37.35 -4.26
C THR A 62 -31.33 -36.49 -3.16
N ASP A 63 -32.22 -36.05 -2.27
CA ASP A 63 -31.97 -35.65 -0.88
C ASP A 63 -31.65 -34.18 -0.56
N GLY A 64 -32.70 -33.34 -0.59
CA GLY A 64 -32.71 -31.95 -0.13
C GLY A 64 -32.54 -31.74 1.39
N LYS A 65 -31.84 -32.63 2.10
CA LYS A 65 -31.54 -32.50 3.54
C LYS A 65 -30.05 -32.42 3.88
N GLN A 66 -29.14 -32.70 2.94
CA GLN A 66 -27.70 -32.63 3.18
C GLN A 66 -27.09 -31.22 3.32
N PRO A 67 -27.48 -30.19 2.53
CA PRO A 67 -26.80 -28.89 2.61
C PRO A 67 -27.12 -28.12 3.91
N LEU A 68 -28.28 -28.39 4.53
CA LEU A 68 -28.66 -27.77 5.80
C LEU A 68 -27.87 -28.35 6.98
N GLN A 69 -27.55 -29.65 6.93
CA GLN A 69 -26.78 -30.33 7.99
C GLN A 69 -25.30 -29.95 7.95
N GLU A 70 -24.73 -29.76 6.76
CA GLU A 70 -23.37 -29.23 6.58
C GLU A 70 -23.27 -27.76 7.01
N MET A 71 -24.29 -26.95 6.73
CA MET A 71 -24.37 -25.58 7.25
C MET A 71 -24.52 -25.55 8.78
N LEU A 72 -25.32 -26.45 9.36
CA LEU A 72 -25.48 -26.55 10.82
C LEU A 72 -24.21 -27.07 11.51
N SER A 73 -23.48 -27.99 10.91
CA SER A 73 -22.21 -28.47 11.44
C SER A 73 -21.13 -27.37 11.38
N LEU A 74 -21.13 -26.57 10.31
CA LEU A 74 -20.25 -25.41 10.17
C LEU A 74 -20.57 -24.32 11.21
N VAL A 75 -21.84 -24.01 11.43
CA VAL A 75 -22.26 -23.03 12.44
C VAL A 75 -21.92 -23.53 13.85
N ARG A 76 -22.14 -24.81 14.16
CA ARG A 76 -21.75 -25.39 15.46
C ARG A 76 -20.24 -25.36 15.67
N SER A 77 -19.47 -25.69 14.64
CA SER A 77 -18.00 -25.57 14.62
C SER A 77 -17.54 -24.14 14.94
N MET A 78 -18.17 -23.13 14.32
CA MET A 78 -17.85 -21.72 14.58
C MET A 78 -18.21 -21.27 15.99
N VAL A 79 -19.35 -21.73 16.53
CA VAL A 79 -19.76 -21.42 17.91
C VAL A 79 -18.80 -22.04 18.91
N THR A 80 -18.41 -23.31 18.74
CA THR A 80 -17.42 -23.97 19.61
C THR A 80 -16.04 -23.28 19.54
N ALA A 81 -15.63 -22.82 18.36
CA ALA A 81 -14.38 -22.06 18.21
C ALA A 81 -14.43 -20.70 18.94
N ILE A 82 -15.59 -20.02 18.96
CA ILE A 82 -15.82 -18.78 19.70
C ILE A 82 -15.84 -19.04 21.21
N GLU A 83 -16.52 -20.09 21.68
CA GLU A 83 -16.54 -20.47 23.10
C GLU A 83 -15.14 -20.84 23.62
N THR A 84 -14.35 -21.54 22.79
CA THR A 84 -12.94 -21.86 23.12
C THR A 84 -12.07 -20.60 23.17
N LEU A 85 -12.34 -19.61 22.29
CA LEU A 85 -11.67 -18.31 22.33
C LEU A 85 -12.05 -17.49 23.57
N LEU A 86 -13.32 -17.55 23.99
CA LEU A 86 -13.83 -16.84 25.15
C LEU A 86 -13.33 -17.47 26.46
N ALA A 87 -13.24 -18.80 26.54
CA ALA A 87 -12.64 -19.51 27.69
C ALA A 87 -11.14 -19.21 27.85
N GLY A 88 -10.44 -18.92 26.74
CA GLY A 88 -9.03 -18.52 26.76
C GLY A 88 -8.77 -17.08 27.24
N LEU A 89 -9.81 -16.28 27.50
CA LEU A 89 -9.69 -14.90 28.01
C LEU A 89 -9.68 -14.80 29.54
N ASP A 90 -10.09 -15.85 30.27
CA ASP A 90 -10.18 -15.83 31.74
C ASP A 90 -8.95 -16.41 32.47
N GLU A 91 -8.09 -17.18 31.80
CA GLU A 91 -6.84 -17.67 32.39
C GLU A 91 -5.60 -16.93 31.85
N LYS A 92 -5.28 -15.78 32.45
CA LYS A 92 -3.90 -15.41 32.84
C LYS A 92 -3.84 -14.06 33.59
N LYS A 93 -3.74 -14.16 34.91
CA LYS A 93 -3.31 -13.07 35.81
C LYS A 93 -1.81 -13.22 36.14
N THR A 94 -1.03 -12.17 35.80
CA THR A 94 0.24 -11.65 36.39
C THR A 94 1.61 -12.36 36.13
N PRO A 95 2.78 -11.64 36.21
CA PRO A 95 3.58 -11.22 35.05
C PRO A 95 5.06 -11.71 35.05
N PRO A 96 5.79 -11.60 33.91
CA PRO A 96 7.03 -10.81 33.96
C PRO A 96 7.30 -9.97 32.71
N ASP A 97 8.05 -8.88 32.91
CA ASP A 97 8.58 -7.89 31.96
C ASP A 97 7.58 -6.91 31.34
N ALA A 98 7.47 -5.75 32.00
CA ALA A 98 6.69 -4.61 31.58
C ALA A 98 7.10 -4.10 30.19
N LYS A 99 6.26 -4.42 29.20
CA LYS A 99 6.18 -3.68 27.93
C LYS A 99 5.66 -2.26 28.25
N PRO A 100 6.26 -1.18 27.69
CA PRO A 100 5.80 0.18 27.97
C PRO A 100 4.31 0.28 27.69
N THR A 101 3.59 0.86 28.64
CA THR A 101 2.12 0.94 28.57
C THR A 101 1.73 1.95 27.48
N PRO A 102 0.51 1.89 26.92
CA PRO A 102 0.03 2.82 25.90
C PRO A 102 0.05 4.33 26.28
N LYS A 103 0.51 4.69 27.48
CA LYS A 103 0.78 6.06 27.93
C LYS A 103 2.23 6.53 27.68
N ASP A 104 3.14 5.65 27.26
CA ASP A 104 4.55 5.96 27.02
C ASP A 104 4.92 6.05 25.53
N LEU A 105 3.96 5.85 24.61
CA LEU A 105 4.20 6.23 23.22
C LEU A 105 4.13 7.75 23.16
N PRO A 106 5.22 8.46 22.78
CA PRO A 106 5.12 9.89 22.61
C PRO A 106 4.04 10.15 21.57
N ASP A 107 3.27 11.21 21.78
CA ASP A 107 2.28 11.73 20.85
C ASP A 107 3.04 12.25 19.60
N ASN A 108 3.56 11.30 18.81
CA ASN A 108 4.51 11.50 17.71
C ASN A 108 3.78 11.87 16.40
N ALA A 109 2.48 12.12 16.48
CA ALA A 109 1.79 12.80 15.40
C ALA A 109 2.31 14.25 15.35
N PRO A 110 2.88 14.72 14.23
CA PRO A 110 3.22 16.11 14.09
C PRO A 110 1.95 16.93 14.22
N LYS A 111 2.11 18.05 14.92
CA LYS A 111 1.10 19.10 14.96
C LYS A 111 0.75 19.49 13.52
N PRO A 112 -0.53 19.78 13.21
CA PRO A 112 -0.94 20.23 11.88
C PRO A 112 0.04 21.29 11.33
N GLY A 113 0.44 21.15 10.06
CA GLY A 113 1.39 22.05 9.42
C GLY A 113 2.88 21.80 9.70
N LYS A 114 3.28 20.69 10.35
CA LYS A 114 4.70 20.35 10.55
C LYS A 114 5.10 19.02 9.90
N PRO A 115 6.35 18.89 9.41
CA PRO A 115 6.89 17.63 8.94
C PRO A 115 6.95 16.56 10.04
N TYR A 116 6.81 15.29 9.64
CA TYR A 116 7.01 14.16 10.53
C TYR A 116 8.50 13.97 10.84
N THR A 117 8.86 13.70 12.09
CA THR A 117 10.25 13.37 12.46
C THR A 117 10.63 11.99 11.93
N PRO A 118 11.92 11.72 11.70
CA PRO A 118 12.38 10.38 11.32
C PRO A 118 11.93 9.29 12.31
N ASP A 119 12.02 9.53 13.62
CA ASP A 119 11.60 8.57 14.65
C ASP A 119 10.11 8.26 14.59
N ALA A 120 9.29 9.29 14.32
CA ALA A 120 7.86 9.10 14.12
C ALA A 120 7.59 8.23 12.89
N LEU A 121 8.31 8.45 11.78
CA LEU A 121 8.14 7.69 10.53
C LEU A 121 8.68 6.26 10.61
N ILE A 122 9.71 6.01 11.41
CA ILE A 122 10.23 4.65 11.65
C ILE A 122 9.18 3.84 12.41
N ASN A 123 8.63 4.41 13.49
CA ASN A 123 7.74 3.71 14.42
C ASN A 123 6.26 3.76 14.04
N GLY A 124 5.85 4.71 13.19
CA GLY A 124 4.45 5.00 12.96
C GLY A 124 3.76 4.04 12.00
N PHE A 125 4.37 3.76 10.84
CA PHE A 125 3.89 2.76 9.90
C PHE A 125 5.03 2.17 9.05
N SER A 126 4.83 0.99 8.50
CA SER A 126 5.73 0.38 7.53
C SER A 126 4.98 -0.54 6.58
N GLN A 127 5.63 -0.88 5.46
CA GLN A 127 5.11 -1.91 4.57
C GLN A 127 5.25 -3.31 5.22
N LYS A 128 4.31 -4.21 4.97
CA LYS A 128 4.42 -5.62 5.33
C LYS A 128 5.51 -6.29 4.48
N ARG A 129 6.28 -7.19 5.08
CA ARG A 129 7.26 -7.99 4.30
C ARG A 129 6.54 -8.78 3.22
N GLY A 130 7.08 -8.74 2.00
CA GLY A 130 6.50 -9.40 0.83
C GLY A 130 5.52 -8.55 0.02
N SER A 131 5.18 -7.33 0.46
CA SER A 131 4.51 -6.38 -0.43
C SER A 131 5.49 -5.82 -1.47
N MET A 132 4.99 -5.47 -2.66
CA MET A 132 5.83 -4.97 -3.77
C MET A 132 5.74 -3.44 -3.94
N ASN A 133 4.98 -2.75 -3.09
CA ASN A 133 4.79 -1.29 -3.09
C ASN A 133 5.92 -0.45 -2.46
N CYS A 134 7.16 -0.92 -2.50
CA CYS A 134 8.29 -0.26 -1.83
C CYS A 134 8.54 1.18 -2.30
N VAL A 135 8.36 1.43 -3.60
CA VAL A 135 8.47 2.76 -4.19
C VAL A 135 7.41 3.70 -3.64
N THR A 136 6.19 3.21 -3.44
CA THR A 136 5.09 4.02 -2.92
C THR A 136 5.26 4.32 -1.43
N VAL A 137 5.57 3.32 -0.58
CA VAL A 137 5.76 3.55 0.86
C VAL A 137 6.94 4.50 1.12
N ALA A 138 8.04 4.35 0.39
CA ALA A 138 9.21 5.20 0.52
C ALA A 138 8.90 6.63 0.07
N GLY A 139 8.14 6.79 -1.02
CA GLY A 139 7.68 8.10 -1.48
C GLY A 139 6.81 8.81 -0.43
N ILE A 140 5.87 8.07 0.19
CA ILE A 140 4.99 8.61 1.23
C ILE A 140 5.81 9.08 2.44
N LYS A 141 6.73 8.25 2.95
CA LYS A 141 7.57 8.62 4.10
C LYS A 141 8.45 9.83 3.80
N ALA A 142 9.10 9.88 2.64
CA ALA A 142 9.91 11.02 2.25
C ALA A 142 9.07 12.31 2.13
N ALA A 143 7.87 12.24 1.55
CA ALA A 143 6.95 13.37 1.47
C ALA A 143 6.50 13.84 2.86
N MET A 144 6.20 12.90 3.76
CA MET A 144 5.80 13.20 5.13
C MET A 144 6.93 13.81 5.96
N GLN A 145 8.17 13.36 5.73
CA GLN A 145 9.38 13.93 6.33
C GLN A 145 9.68 15.35 5.83
N ARG A 146 9.32 15.66 4.58
CA ARG A 146 9.56 16.97 3.98
C ARG A 146 8.49 17.99 4.34
N PHE A 147 7.22 17.62 4.20
CA PHE A 147 6.10 18.57 4.20
C PHE A 147 5.18 18.40 5.42
N GLY A 148 4.90 17.16 5.83
CA GLY A 148 3.91 16.87 6.88
C GLY A 148 2.84 15.89 6.41
N GLY A 149 1.60 16.06 6.86
CA GLY A 149 0.50 15.19 6.48
C GLY A 149 -0.01 15.46 5.06
N PRO A 150 -1.12 14.80 4.67
CA PRO A 150 -1.68 14.95 3.33
C PRO A 150 -2.02 16.39 2.94
N LYS A 151 -2.50 17.21 3.88
CA LYS A 151 -2.82 18.63 3.61
C LYS A 151 -1.58 19.45 3.29
N GLU A 152 -0.44 19.07 3.85
CA GLU A 152 0.84 19.74 3.63
C GLU A 152 1.54 19.21 2.38
N VAL A 153 1.31 17.95 1.98
CA VAL A 153 1.89 17.37 0.76
C VAL A 153 1.17 17.85 -0.50
N TYR A 154 -0.16 17.84 -0.51
CA TYR A 154 -0.95 18.23 -1.69
C TYR A 154 -1.19 19.74 -1.77
N ALA A 155 -1.60 20.24 -2.94
CA ALA A 155 -1.97 21.64 -3.10
C ALA A 155 -3.32 21.96 -2.45
N SER A 156 -4.29 21.06 -2.59
CA SER A 156 -5.52 21.07 -1.79
C SER A 156 -6.07 19.66 -1.57
N VAL A 157 -6.82 19.51 -0.48
CA VAL A 157 -7.54 18.29 -0.09
C VAL A 157 -8.90 18.72 0.45
N GLU A 158 -9.95 18.45 -0.30
CA GLU A 158 -11.31 18.94 -0.05
C GLU A 158 -12.28 17.77 0.07
N GLN A 159 -13.08 17.72 1.14
CA GLN A 159 -14.08 16.68 1.29
C GLN A 159 -15.23 16.91 0.31
N THR A 160 -15.74 15.82 -0.26
CA THR A 160 -17.00 15.82 -1.01
C THR A 160 -18.04 14.95 -0.28
N LYS A 161 -19.25 14.88 -0.83
CA LYS A 161 -20.33 14.01 -0.31
C LYS A 161 -19.97 12.52 -0.31
N ASP A 162 -19.12 12.11 -1.24
CA ASP A 162 -18.84 10.71 -1.59
C ASP A 162 -17.36 10.35 -1.54
N GLY A 163 -16.48 11.30 -1.18
CA GLY A 163 -15.04 11.08 -1.16
C GLY A 163 -14.24 12.34 -0.85
N VAL A 164 -13.14 12.50 -1.56
CA VAL A 164 -12.20 13.61 -1.41
C VAL A 164 -11.67 14.03 -2.77
N ASP A 165 -11.72 15.33 -3.04
CA ASP A 165 -11.06 15.96 -4.17
C ASP A 165 -9.65 16.39 -3.76
N VAL A 166 -8.66 15.96 -4.55
CA VAL A 166 -7.25 16.30 -4.34
C VAL A 166 -6.70 17.04 -5.54
N LYS A 167 -6.03 18.16 -5.30
CA LYS A 167 -5.21 18.86 -6.30
C LYS A 167 -3.74 18.66 -5.96
N MET A 168 -2.97 18.23 -6.95
CA MET A 168 -1.54 17.96 -6.80
C MET A 168 -0.69 19.20 -7.07
N ARG A 169 0.48 19.30 -6.42
CA ARG A 169 1.39 20.45 -6.59
C ARG A 169 1.97 20.57 -7.99
N ASP A 170 2.15 19.45 -8.68
CA ASP A 170 2.65 19.40 -10.06
C ASP A 170 1.54 19.47 -11.13
N ALA A 171 0.28 19.42 -10.73
CA ALA A 171 -0.88 19.47 -11.62
C ALA A 171 -2.06 20.23 -10.96
N PRO A 172 -1.90 21.53 -10.63
CA PRO A 172 -2.89 22.29 -9.85
C PRO A 172 -4.24 22.47 -10.58
N ASN A 173 -4.24 22.32 -11.91
CA ASN A 173 -5.44 22.43 -12.74
C ASN A 173 -6.21 21.10 -12.90
N LYS A 174 -5.72 20.01 -12.29
CA LYS A 174 -6.40 18.70 -12.30
C LYS A 174 -6.92 18.36 -10.92
N THR A 175 -8.15 17.89 -10.87
CA THR A 175 -8.75 17.32 -9.66
C THR A 175 -8.72 15.79 -9.75
N PHE A 176 -8.18 15.16 -8.72
CA PHE A 176 -8.18 13.72 -8.52
C PHE A 176 -9.24 13.40 -7.47
N HIS A 177 -10.43 13.01 -7.93
CA HIS A 177 -11.52 12.60 -7.05
C HIS A 177 -11.29 11.15 -6.59
N VAL A 178 -11.12 10.95 -5.28
CA VAL A 178 -10.98 9.64 -4.64
C VAL A 178 -12.24 9.34 -3.85
N THR A 179 -13.00 8.33 -4.26
CA THR A 179 -14.25 7.97 -3.59
C THR A 179 -14.00 7.31 -2.24
N THR A 180 -15.00 7.32 -1.37
CA THR A 180 -14.96 6.62 -0.07
C THR A 180 -14.70 5.11 -0.24
N ALA A 181 -15.25 4.51 -1.30
CA ALA A 181 -15.01 3.10 -1.62
C ALA A 181 -13.54 2.85 -2.00
N GLU A 182 -12.94 3.74 -2.78
CA GLU A 182 -11.53 3.66 -3.18
C GLU A 182 -10.58 3.89 -2.01
N LEU A 183 -10.91 4.80 -1.10
CA LEU A 183 -10.18 4.97 0.15
C LEU A 183 -10.15 3.65 0.95
N LYS A 184 -11.32 3.05 1.18
CA LYS A 184 -11.42 1.75 1.89
C LYS A 184 -10.65 0.65 1.18
N TYR A 185 -10.81 0.55 -0.14
CA TYR A 185 -10.12 -0.44 -0.95
C TYR A 185 -8.59 -0.29 -0.84
N ALA A 186 -8.09 0.93 -0.97
CA ALA A 186 -6.68 1.25 -0.83
C ALA A 186 -6.13 0.89 0.55
N ALA A 187 -6.84 1.20 1.63
CA ALA A 187 -6.41 0.84 2.98
C ALA A 187 -6.37 -0.69 3.21
N ALA A 188 -7.31 -1.42 2.63
CA ALA A 188 -7.33 -2.89 2.71
C ALA A 188 -6.19 -3.55 1.91
N HIS A 189 -5.70 -2.90 0.86
CA HIS A 189 -4.71 -3.48 -0.07
C HIS A 189 -3.31 -2.84 -0.01
N SER A 190 -3.12 -1.76 0.76
CA SER A 190 -1.81 -1.11 0.90
C SER A 190 -0.77 -2.01 1.58
N GLY A 191 -1.21 -3.01 2.36
CA GLY A 191 -0.30 -3.83 3.16
C GLY A 191 0.49 -3.02 4.19
N PHE A 192 0.07 -1.79 4.51
CA PHE A 192 0.68 -0.99 5.55
C PHE A 192 0.26 -1.49 6.93
N LYS A 193 1.20 -1.46 7.88
CA LYS A 193 1.00 -1.81 9.29
C LYS A 193 1.60 -0.74 10.18
N GLY A 194 1.05 -0.56 11.37
CA GLY A 194 1.55 0.41 12.34
C GLY A 194 0.61 0.56 13.53
N SER A 195 1.13 1.04 14.66
CA SER A 195 0.33 1.32 15.87
C SER A 195 -0.14 2.78 15.96
N ASN A 196 0.47 3.70 15.19
CA ASN A 196 0.02 5.08 15.11
C ASN A 196 -1.13 5.19 14.09
N GLN A 197 -2.37 5.07 14.56
CA GLN A 197 -3.54 5.03 13.68
C GLN A 197 -3.68 6.29 12.82
N LYS A 198 -3.39 7.48 13.35
CA LYS A 198 -3.45 8.72 12.56
C LYS A 198 -2.45 8.68 11.41
N MET A 199 -1.20 8.29 11.68
CA MET A 199 -0.16 8.23 10.64
C MET A 199 -0.45 7.14 9.61
N LEU A 200 -0.93 5.98 10.06
CA LEU A 200 -1.35 4.89 9.18
C LEU A 200 -2.49 5.33 8.26
N ASN A 201 -3.45 6.08 8.80
CA ASN A 201 -4.56 6.64 8.04
C ASN A 201 -4.09 7.70 7.02
N ASP A 202 -3.18 8.60 7.42
CA ASP A 202 -2.55 9.57 6.51
C ASP A 202 -1.81 8.84 5.37
N ALA A 203 -1.07 7.77 5.68
CA ALA A 203 -0.35 6.97 4.69
C ALA A 203 -1.30 6.22 3.74
N ASN A 204 -2.35 5.58 4.24
CA ASN A 204 -3.36 4.90 3.42
C ASN A 204 -4.10 5.87 2.50
N PHE A 205 -4.40 7.08 2.98
CA PHE A 205 -4.95 8.14 2.15
C PHE A 205 -4.00 8.51 1.00
N MET A 206 -2.71 8.73 1.31
CA MET A 206 -1.71 9.06 0.29
C MET A 206 -1.50 7.92 -0.72
N TYR A 207 -1.58 6.66 -0.27
CA TYR A 207 -1.57 5.48 -1.14
C TYR A 207 -2.77 5.46 -2.10
N ALA A 208 -3.99 5.76 -1.59
CA ALA A 208 -5.19 5.84 -2.41
C ALA A 208 -5.09 6.94 -3.49
N VAL A 209 -4.56 8.11 -3.13
CA VAL A 209 -4.34 9.21 -4.08
C VAL A 209 -3.31 8.83 -5.14
N SER A 210 -2.22 8.14 -4.75
CA SER A 210 -1.24 7.59 -5.70
C SER A 210 -1.89 6.63 -6.69
N ALA A 211 -2.76 5.72 -6.21
CA ALA A 211 -3.52 4.80 -7.06
C ALA A 211 -4.50 5.53 -7.98
N LYS A 212 -5.17 6.58 -7.49
CA LYS A 212 -6.07 7.40 -8.31
C LYS A 212 -5.34 8.09 -9.45
N ARG A 213 -4.15 8.66 -9.18
CA ARG A 213 -3.32 9.22 -10.24
C ARG A 213 -2.85 8.15 -11.22
N ALA A 214 -2.40 7.00 -10.73
CA ALA A 214 -2.01 5.89 -11.58
C ALA A 214 -3.15 5.46 -12.52
N GLN A 215 -4.39 5.38 -12.01
CA GLN A 215 -5.59 5.10 -12.80
C GLN A 215 -5.79 6.14 -13.92
N MET A 216 -5.79 7.43 -13.55
CA MET A 216 -6.05 8.53 -14.49
C MET A 216 -4.95 8.71 -15.54
N GLU A 217 -3.71 8.42 -15.19
CA GLU A 217 -2.54 8.53 -16.08
C GLU A 217 -2.22 7.20 -16.78
N ASN A 218 -3.05 6.17 -16.60
CA ASN A 218 -2.88 4.84 -17.16
C ASN A 218 -1.49 4.24 -16.91
N ASN A 219 -1.05 4.25 -15.65
CA ASN A 219 0.20 3.64 -15.20
C ASN A 219 0.34 2.20 -15.75
N ASP A 220 1.53 1.86 -16.21
CA ASP A 220 1.88 0.59 -16.88
C ASP A 220 0.98 0.20 -18.06
N GLY A 221 0.26 1.16 -18.65
CA GLY A 221 -0.68 0.93 -19.76
C GLY A 221 -1.94 0.16 -19.36
N THR A 222 -2.13 -0.13 -18.07
CA THR A 222 -3.20 -1.03 -17.60
C THR A 222 -4.02 -0.49 -16.44
N ALA A 223 -3.57 0.56 -15.76
CA ALA A 223 -4.22 1.12 -14.58
C ALA A 223 -5.57 1.77 -14.89
N SER A 224 -5.80 2.28 -16.10
CA SER A 224 -7.07 2.95 -16.46
C SER A 224 -8.29 2.03 -16.45
N ARG A 225 -8.07 0.71 -16.45
CA ARG A 225 -9.13 -0.31 -16.46
C ARG A 225 -10.03 -0.23 -15.22
N SER A 226 -9.45 0.02 -14.05
CA SER A 226 -10.18 0.16 -12.79
C SER A 226 -9.24 0.65 -11.68
N PHE A 227 -9.80 1.14 -10.57
CA PHE A 227 -9.00 1.49 -9.40
C PHE A 227 -8.22 0.28 -8.84
N ALA A 228 -8.83 -0.91 -8.85
CA ALA A 228 -8.16 -2.15 -8.46
C ALA A 228 -6.97 -2.49 -9.39
N ALA A 229 -7.13 -2.28 -10.71
CA ALA A 229 -6.03 -2.42 -11.65
C ALA A 229 -4.91 -1.41 -11.36
N ALA A 230 -5.26 -0.17 -11.03
CA ALA A 230 -4.29 0.86 -10.65
C ALA A 230 -3.52 0.51 -9.36
N VAL A 231 -4.20 0.04 -8.32
CA VAL A 231 -3.57 -0.48 -7.09
C VAL A 231 -2.55 -1.57 -7.43
N LYS A 232 -2.91 -2.53 -8.29
CA LYS A 232 -1.98 -3.59 -8.73
C LYS A 232 -0.74 -3.04 -9.44
N THR A 233 -0.86 -1.95 -10.19
CA THR A 233 0.32 -1.34 -10.85
C THR A 233 1.32 -0.75 -9.86
N LEU A 234 0.86 -0.35 -8.66
CA LEU A 234 1.72 0.17 -7.59
C LEU A 234 2.59 -0.93 -6.94
N ASP A 235 2.27 -2.19 -7.19
CA ASP A 235 2.94 -3.38 -6.65
C ASP A 235 3.87 -4.01 -7.72
N THR A 236 4.53 -3.20 -8.53
CA THR A 236 5.42 -3.66 -9.60
C THR A 236 6.84 -3.10 -9.47
N TRP A 237 7.72 -3.49 -10.40
CA TRP A 237 9.08 -2.96 -10.49
C TRP A 237 9.08 -1.55 -11.07
N GLU A 238 9.06 -0.55 -10.19
CA GLU A 238 8.95 0.87 -10.56
C GLU A 238 10.28 1.59 -10.50
N ASN A 239 10.44 2.68 -11.26
CA ASN A 239 11.60 3.55 -11.11
C ASN A 239 11.59 4.25 -9.74
N THR A 240 12.77 4.47 -9.19
CA THR A 240 12.99 4.94 -7.80
C THR A 240 12.15 6.16 -7.40
N GLN A 241 11.95 7.10 -8.32
CA GLN A 241 11.25 8.35 -8.07
C GLN A 241 9.74 8.31 -8.32
N GLU A 242 9.18 7.24 -8.89
CA GLU A 242 7.78 7.20 -9.34
C GLU A 242 6.79 7.41 -8.20
N GLY A 243 7.06 6.86 -7.01
CA GLY A 243 6.24 7.08 -5.83
C GLY A 243 6.10 8.56 -5.48
N LEU A 244 7.21 9.32 -5.54
CA LEU A 244 7.17 10.78 -5.32
C LEU A 244 6.37 11.49 -6.42
N GLN A 245 6.54 11.06 -7.67
CA GLN A 245 5.83 11.66 -8.81
C GLN A 245 4.32 11.44 -8.69
N ARG A 246 3.86 10.24 -8.33
CA ARG A 246 2.44 9.95 -8.14
C ARG A 246 1.81 10.69 -6.97
N LEU A 247 2.61 11.10 -5.98
CA LEU A 247 2.17 11.98 -4.89
C LEU A 247 2.07 13.45 -5.30
N GLY A 248 2.26 13.80 -6.57
CA GLY A 248 2.13 15.19 -7.02
C GLY A 248 3.42 16.00 -6.94
N LEU A 249 4.57 15.35 -6.77
CA LEU A 249 5.82 16.02 -6.44
C LEU A 249 6.82 16.06 -7.60
N ARG A 250 6.42 15.77 -8.85
CA ARG A 250 7.34 15.67 -10.01
C ARG A 250 8.29 16.86 -10.14
N ASN A 251 7.80 18.08 -9.93
CA ASN A 251 8.58 19.32 -10.04
C ASN A 251 9.46 19.61 -8.80
N TYR A 252 9.31 18.81 -7.74
CA TYR A 252 10.02 18.91 -6.46
C TYR A 252 11.06 17.81 -6.27
N VAL A 253 11.23 16.91 -7.24
CA VAL A 253 12.22 15.84 -7.20
C VAL A 253 13.54 16.30 -7.83
N GLN A 254 14.66 16.01 -7.16
CA GLN A 254 16.01 16.25 -7.68
C GLN A 254 16.90 15.03 -7.45
N ARG A 255 17.79 14.71 -8.39
CA ARG A 255 18.86 13.73 -8.14
C ARG A 255 19.78 14.21 -7.00
N THR A 256 20.26 13.28 -6.20
CA THR A 256 21.09 13.55 -5.02
C THR A 256 22.07 12.40 -4.79
N SER A 257 22.89 12.49 -3.74
CA SER A 257 23.75 11.40 -3.29
C SER A 257 23.16 10.65 -2.10
N ALA A 258 23.55 9.39 -1.94
CA ALA A 258 23.26 8.61 -0.74
C ALA A 258 23.79 9.30 0.55
N LYS A 259 24.88 10.06 0.45
CA LYS A 259 25.44 10.85 1.56
C LYS A 259 24.51 11.99 1.99
N GLU A 260 23.94 12.74 1.06
CA GLU A 260 22.98 13.80 1.37
C GLU A 260 21.73 13.25 2.06
N LEU A 261 21.20 12.11 1.60
CA LEU A 261 20.09 11.42 2.26
C LEU A 261 20.51 10.91 3.66
N ALA A 262 21.71 10.34 3.79
CA ALA A 262 22.24 9.90 5.07
C ALA A 262 22.42 11.06 6.09
N ASN A 263 22.60 12.28 5.60
CA ASN A 263 22.67 13.49 6.42
C ASN A 263 21.28 14.06 6.78
N GLY A 264 20.20 13.34 6.46
CA GLY A 264 18.84 13.68 6.86
C GLY A 264 18.02 14.43 5.81
N THR A 265 18.54 14.61 4.59
CA THR A 265 17.75 15.20 3.50
C THR A 265 16.58 14.27 3.14
N PRO A 266 15.32 14.74 3.13
CA PRO A 266 14.18 13.91 2.75
C PRO A 266 14.27 13.43 1.30
N GLY A 267 14.08 12.14 1.08
CA GLY A 267 14.20 11.56 -0.25
C GLY A 267 14.14 10.04 -0.26
N VAL A 268 14.32 9.48 -1.45
CA VAL A 268 14.27 8.04 -1.72
C VAL A 268 15.52 7.58 -2.45
N MET A 269 15.90 6.32 -2.24
CA MET A 269 17.02 5.69 -2.93
C MET A 269 16.71 4.24 -3.28
N ALA A 270 17.34 3.73 -4.33
CA ALA A 270 17.26 2.33 -4.71
C ALA A 270 18.57 1.59 -4.43
N GLN A 271 18.46 0.46 -3.72
CA GLN A 271 19.57 -0.46 -3.46
C GLN A 271 19.04 -1.89 -3.40
N ASN A 272 19.80 -2.87 -3.92
CA ASN A 272 19.44 -4.30 -3.87
C ASN A 272 18.01 -4.59 -4.34
N ASP A 273 17.61 -4.04 -5.49
CA ASP A 273 16.27 -4.27 -6.06
C ASP A 273 15.12 -3.81 -5.13
N HIS A 274 15.37 -2.80 -4.28
CA HIS A 274 14.37 -2.23 -3.38
C HIS A 274 14.54 -0.71 -3.24
N VAL A 275 13.43 -0.01 -2.98
CA VAL A 275 13.43 1.45 -2.80
C VAL A 275 13.11 1.80 -1.36
N PHE A 276 13.92 2.69 -0.81
CA PHE A 276 13.92 3.03 0.61
C PHE A 276 13.85 4.53 0.83
N THR A 277 13.29 4.92 1.98
CA THR A 277 13.58 6.21 2.60
C THR A 277 14.80 6.06 3.50
N VAL A 278 15.60 7.13 3.63
CA VAL A 278 16.70 7.19 4.59
C VAL A 278 16.25 8.00 5.79
N LEU A 279 16.18 7.36 6.96
CA LEU A 279 15.75 7.95 8.21
C LEU A 279 16.87 7.78 9.24
N ASN A 280 17.24 8.86 9.94
CA ASN A 280 18.37 8.88 10.87
C ASN A 280 19.68 8.31 10.28
N GLY A 281 19.94 8.63 9.01
CA GLY A 281 21.15 8.18 8.30
C GLY A 281 21.20 6.69 7.96
N ARG A 282 20.07 5.98 8.13
CA ARG A 282 19.95 4.54 7.87
C ARG A 282 18.78 4.27 6.93
N ILE A 283 18.91 3.19 6.18
CA ILE A 283 17.84 2.70 5.31
C ILE A 283 16.68 2.22 6.17
N GLU A 284 15.47 2.73 5.95
CA GLU A 284 14.25 2.21 6.57
C GLU A 284 13.77 0.98 5.82
N ASN A 285 13.71 -0.17 6.50
CA ASN A 285 13.42 -1.48 5.93
C ASN A 285 12.31 -2.21 6.71
N TYR A 286 11.08 -2.17 6.20
CA TYR A 286 9.90 -2.85 6.77
C TYR A 286 9.59 -2.51 8.25
N GLY A 287 9.91 -1.29 8.67
CA GLY A 287 9.72 -0.75 10.02
C GLY A 287 10.97 -0.80 10.90
N ASN A 288 12.14 -1.15 10.34
CA ASN A 288 13.40 -1.23 11.08
C ASN A 288 14.47 -0.38 10.41
N LEU A 289 15.40 0.15 11.20
CA LEU A 289 16.60 0.77 10.65
C LEU A 289 17.61 -0.30 10.26
N GLY A 290 17.95 -0.33 8.97
CA GLY A 290 18.96 -1.22 8.41
C GLY A 290 20.36 -0.59 8.37
N SER A 291 21.10 -0.99 7.35
CA SER A 291 22.45 -0.53 7.06
C SER A 291 22.48 0.94 6.63
N ARG A 292 23.68 1.51 6.61
CA ARG A 292 23.91 2.83 6.00
C ARG A 292 23.67 2.75 4.48
N PRO A 293 23.18 3.84 3.86
CA PRO A 293 23.10 3.96 2.41
C PRO A 293 24.42 3.65 1.70
N ASN A 294 24.38 2.85 0.63
CA ASN A 294 25.54 2.68 -0.25
C ASN A 294 25.75 3.94 -1.10
N GLY A 295 26.98 4.44 -1.15
CA GLY A 295 27.38 5.63 -1.92
C GLY A 295 27.03 5.60 -3.42
N GLY A 296 27.05 4.41 -4.05
CA GLY A 296 26.77 4.25 -5.49
C GLY A 296 25.29 4.12 -5.85
N ALA A 297 24.38 4.17 -4.89
CA ALA A 297 22.96 3.97 -5.12
C ALA A 297 22.30 5.15 -5.86
N LYS A 298 21.30 4.84 -6.70
CA LYS A 298 20.46 5.88 -7.32
C LYS A 298 19.62 6.55 -6.23
N ALA A 299 19.73 7.87 -6.09
CA ALA A 299 19.07 8.63 -5.05
C ALA A 299 18.40 9.90 -5.58
N TYR A 300 17.26 10.24 -4.99
CA TYR A 300 16.49 11.44 -5.27
C TYR A 300 16.06 12.11 -3.97
N LYS A 301 16.19 13.44 -3.88
CA LYS A 301 15.70 14.26 -2.78
C LYS A 301 14.47 15.06 -3.17
N LEU A 302 13.70 15.46 -2.16
CA LEU A 302 12.68 16.47 -2.27
C LEU A 302 13.28 17.86 -2.03
N LYS A 303 12.95 18.80 -2.91
CA LYS A 303 13.33 20.22 -2.79
C LYS A 303 12.53 20.93 -1.71
#